data_AF-A0A7G8IXH8-F1
#
_entry.id   AF-A0A7G8IXH8-F1
#
_cell.length_a   1.000
_cell.length_b   1.000
_cell.length_c   1.000
_cell.angle_alpha   90.00
_cell.angle_beta   90.00
_cell.angle_gamma   90.00
#
_symmetry.space_group_name_H-M   'P 1'
#
loop_
_entity.id
_entity.type
_entity.pdbx_description
1 polymer ?
#
loop_
_entity_poly.entity_id
_entity_poly.type
_entity_poly.pdbx_seq_one_letter_code
_entity_poly.pdbx_strand_id
1 'polypeptide(L)'
;MRALTFTCIAAMAGIGGFYQAPVLAHAGHGDEFVQTGSVGQVKANPTRDQMLGIVSEKPKKEANGQLSVPNVAIVKAYGQPYVFVFSGTTYDPVVIKPGSVSVNRTVVLDGVTADEQIVVSGALSIFAESQKNKR
;
A
#
# COMPACT_ATOMS: atom_id res chain seq x y z
N MET A 1 -53.55 25.15 48.79
CA MET A 1 -54.63 25.61 47.89
C MET A 1 -54.03 25.99 46.54
N ARG A 2 -54.35 25.23 45.49
CA ARG A 2 -54.62 25.67 44.11
C ARG A 2 -54.53 24.46 43.18
N ALA A 3 -55.69 23.87 42.95
CA ALA A 3 -55.97 23.01 41.81
C ALA A 3 -56.11 23.88 40.55
N LEU A 4 -55.64 23.37 39.42
CA LEU A 4 -56.14 23.75 38.09
C LEU A 4 -55.68 22.68 37.08
N THR A 5 -56.56 21.72 36.87
CA THR A 5 -56.58 20.84 35.70
C THR A 5 -57.07 21.64 34.49
N PHE A 6 -56.37 21.53 33.37
CA PHE A 6 -56.88 21.92 32.06
C PHE A 6 -56.76 20.72 31.11
N THR A 7 -57.91 20.19 30.72
CA THR A 7 -58.10 19.23 29.63
C THR A 7 -58.53 20.03 28.40
N CYS A 8 -57.90 19.79 27.25
CA CYS A 8 -58.60 19.79 25.95
C CYS A 8 -57.74 19.10 24.88
N ILE A 9 -58.35 18.13 24.20
CA ILE A 9 -57.81 17.28 23.14
C ILE A 9 -57.99 17.99 21.79
N ALA A 10 -56.98 17.94 20.91
CA ALA A 10 -57.19 18.02 19.47
C ALA A 10 -56.11 17.21 18.72
N ALA A 11 -56.60 16.38 17.80
CA ALA A 11 -55.92 15.29 17.12
C ALA A 11 -55.29 15.69 15.76
N MET A 12 -54.68 14.68 15.10
CA MET A 12 -54.25 14.60 13.68
C MET A 12 -52.87 15.23 13.41
N ALA A 13 -51.96 14.70 12.59
CA ALA A 13 -51.86 13.50 11.78
C ALA A 13 -50.34 13.26 11.49
N GLY A 14 -50.00 12.07 11.01
CA GLY A 14 -48.65 11.52 11.06
C GLY A 14 -47.62 12.07 10.08
N ILE A 15 -46.39 11.62 10.29
CA ILE A 15 -45.44 11.25 9.22
C ILE A 15 -44.78 9.94 9.70
N GLY A 16 -44.80 8.93 8.83
CA GLY A 16 -44.25 7.61 9.09
C GLY A 16 -42.78 7.67 9.52
N GLY A 17 -42.50 7.07 10.68
CA GLY A 17 -41.14 6.79 11.09
C GLY A 17 -40.52 5.83 10.08
N PHE A 18 -39.55 6.32 9.33
CA PHE A 18 -38.70 5.51 8.46
C PHE A 18 -38.06 4.40 9.29
N TYR A 19 -38.54 3.16 9.10
CA TYR A 19 -37.79 1.97 9.47
C TYR A 19 -36.58 1.88 8.55
N GLN A 20 -35.47 2.49 8.95
CA GLN A 20 -34.18 2.10 8.39
C GLN A 20 -33.79 0.79 9.07
N ALA A 21 -33.89 -0.31 8.31
CA ALA A 21 -33.31 -1.58 8.73
C ALA A 21 -31.83 -1.35 9.06
N PRO A 22 -31.29 -1.93 10.15
CA PRO A 22 -29.87 -1.84 10.42
C PRO A 22 -29.15 -2.51 9.25
N VAL A 23 -28.42 -1.71 8.47
CA VAL A 23 -27.54 -2.24 7.44
C VAL A 23 -26.44 -2.98 8.19
N LEU A 24 -26.38 -4.30 7.99
CA LEU A 24 -25.36 -5.16 8.57
C LEU A 24 -24.00 -4.74 8.05
N ALA A 25 -23.27 -3.93 8.83
CA ALA A 25 -21.88 -3.64 8.56
C ALA A 25 -21.11 -4.97 8.54
N HIS A 26 -20.39 -5.26 7.45
CA HIS A 26 -19.32 -6.26 7.50
C HIS A 26 -18.23 -5.69 8.40
N ALA A 27 -18.30 -6.00 9.70
CA ALA A 27 -17.24 -5.71 10.65
C ALA A 27 -16.09 -6.70 10.38
N GLY A 28 -14.97 -6.18 9.90
CA GLY A 28 -13.71 -6.89 9.74
C GLY A 28 -12.81 -6.15 8.77
N HIS A 29 -11.49 -6.20 9.02
CA HIS A 29 -10.36 -5.59 8.27
C HIS A 29 -9.63 -4.41 8.94
N GLY A 30 -9.58 -4.33 10.27
CA GLY A 30 -8.87 -3.27 10.99
C GLY A 30 -7.54 -3.66 11.64
N ASP A 31 -7.37 -4.92 12.03
CA ASP A 31 -6.27 -5.37 12.91
C ASP A 31 -5.19 -6.16 12.16
N GLU A 32 -5.38 -6.40 10.86
CA GLU A 32 -4.55 -7.31 10.08
C GLU A 32 -3.27 -6.66 9.53
N PHE A 33 -3.13 -5.33 9.65
CA PHE A 33 -1.97 -4.57 9.18
C PHE A 33 -1.22 -3.92 10.34
N VAL A 34 -0.41 -4.71 11.05
CA VAL A 34 0.54 -4.15 12.02
C VAL A 34 1.75 -3.62 11.25
N GLN A 35 1.90 -2.29 11.21
CA GLN A 35 3.08 -1.63 10.63
C GLN A 35 4.28 -1.79 11.58
N THR A 36 5.12 -2.77 11.32
CA THR A 36 6.24 -3.18 12.18
C THR A 36 7.53 -2.37 11.93
N GLY A 37 7.41 -1.18 11.34
CA GLY A 37 8.48 -0.18 11.25
C GLY A 37 9.61 -0.46 10.26
N SER A 38 9.58 -1.57 9.50
CA SER A 38 10.57 -1.79 8.42
C SER A 38 10.09 -2.81 7.39
N VAL A 39 10.64 -2.72 6.18
CA VAL A 39 10.36 -3.62 5.06
C VAL A 39 11.25 -4.86 5.17
N GLY A 40 10.67 -6.06 5.17
CA GLY A 40 11.40 -7.33 5.26
C GLY A 40 11.83 -7.88 3.90
N GLN A 41 12.84 -8.76 3.91
CA GLN A 41 13.16 -9.60 2.76
C GLN A 41 12.01 -10.59 2.49
N VAL A 42 11.72 -10.86 1.22
CA VAL A 42 10.71 -11.83 0.80
C VAL A 42 11.37 -12.96 0.02
N LYS A 43 11.06 -14.20 0.37
CA LYS A 43 11.50 -15.36 -0.42
C LYS A 43 10.78 -15.40 -1.76
N ALA A 44 11.53 -15.57 -2.84
CA ALA A 44 10.96 -15.74 -4.17
C ALA A 44 10.17 -17.05 -4.26
N ASN A 45 9.06 -17.02 -5.00
CA ASN A 45 8.21 -18.18 -5.21
C ASN A 45 7.71 -18.13 -6.66
N PRO A 46 8.24 -18.98 -7.56
CA PRO A 46 7.96 -18.84 -8.99
C PRO A 46 6.48 -18.92 -9.34
N THR A 47 5.71 -19.78 -8.66
CA THR A 47 4.26 -19.89 -8.88
C THR A 47 3.52 -18.63 -8.45
N ARG A 48 3.81 -18.12 -7.25
CA ARG A 48 3.20 -16.88 -6.74
C ARG A 48 3.63 -15.68 -7.59
N ASP A 49 4.89 -15.59 -7.91
CA ASP A 49 5.49 -14.49 -8.64
C ASP A 49 4.93 -14.42 -10.07
N GLN A 50 4.70 -15.57 -10.72
CA GLN A 50 4.00 -15.64 -12.00
C GLN A 50 2.54 -15.18 -11.89
N MET A 51 1.79 -15.65 -10.88
CA MET A 51 0.39 -15.22 -10.67
C MET A 51 0.26 -13.73 -10.39
N LEU A 52 1.25 -13.14 -9.72
CA LEU A 52 1.29 -11.71 -9.37
C LEU A 52 1.92 -10.84 -10.45
N GLY A 53 2.40 -11.44 -11.55
CA GLY A 53 3.05 -10.70 -12.65
C GLY A 53 4.31 -9.96 -12.20
N ILE A 54 5.11 -10.58 -11.34
CA ILE A 54 6.35 -9.98 -10.84
C ILE A 54 7.40 -10.02 -11.94
N VAL A 55 7.93 -8.86 -12.30
CA VAL A 55 8.93 -8.71 -13.34
C VAL A 55 10.06 -7.84 -12.81
N SER A 56 11.30 -8.22 -13.12
CA SER A 56 12.48 -7.46 -12.78
C SER A 56 13.25 -7.02 -14.04
N GLU A 57 13.91 -5.87 -13.96
CA GLU A 57 14.74 -5.28 -15.02
C GLU A 57 15.98 -4.64 -14.40
N LYS A 58 17.08 -4.59 -15.15
CA LYS A 58 18.24 -3.77 -14.77
C LYS A 58 17.91 -2.28 -14.75
N PRO A 59 18.52 -1.47 -13.87
CA PRO A 59 18.42 -0.02 -13.96
C PRO A 59 18.90 0.47 -15.33
N LYS A 60 18.26 1.52 -15.85
CA LYS A 60 18.68 2.16 -17.09
C LYS A 60 19.82 3.12 -16.79
N LYS A 61 20.90 3.03 -17.57
CA LYS A 61 21.96 4.04 -17.56
C LYS A 61 21.55 5.21 -18.46
N GLU A 62 21.45 6.40 -17.88
CA GLU A 62 21.13 7.64 -18.58
C GLU A 62 22.36 8.21 -19.30
N ALA A 63 22.16 9.20 -20.19
CA ALA A 63 23.22 9.80 -20.99
C ALA A 63 24.34 10.45 -20.14
N ASN A 64 24.00 10.94 -18.94
CA ASN A 64 24.95 11.50 -17.99
C ASN A 64 25.62 10.44 -17.09
N GLY A 65 25.39 9.15 -17.35
CA GLY A 65 25.97 8.04 -16.59
C GLY A 65 25.21 7.66 -15.31
N GLN A 66 24.20 8.42 -14.89
CA GLN A 66 23.38 8.09 -13.73
C GLN A 66 22.45 6.90 -14.02
N LEU A 67 22.06 6.19 -12.96
CA LEU A 67 21.08 5.11 -13.06
C LEU A 67 19.68 5.65 -12.82
N SER A 68 18.68 5.11 -13.53
CA SER A 68 17.28 5.40 -13.30
C SER A 68 16.46 4.11 -13.24
N VAL A 69 15.39 4.14 -12.46
CA VAL A 69 14.40 3.05 -12.35
C VAL A 69 13.02 3.57 -12.75
N PRO A 70 12.09 2.71 -13.21
CA PRO A 70 10.71 3.11 -13.41
C PRO A 70 10.09 3.67 -12.13
N ASN A 71 9.27 4.71 -12.23
CA ASN A 71 8.61 5.32 -11.07
C ASN A 71 7.77 4.30 -10.29
N VAL A 72 7.17 3.34 -11.01
CA VAL A 72 6.36 2.26 -10.46
C VAL A 72 7.15 1.22 -9.64
N ALA A 73 8.48 1.16 -9.80
CA ALA A 73 9.35 0.29 -9.02
C ALA A 73 9.59 0.82 -7.59
N ILE A 74 9.30 2.11 -7.35
CA ILE A 74 9.59 2.77 -6.08
C ILE A 74 8.40 2.64 -5.13
N VAL A 75 8.61 1.95 -4.03
CA VAL A 75 7.63 1.82 -2.93
C VAL A 75 8.01 2.77 -1.82
N LYS A 76 7.06 3.55 -1.30
CA LYS A 76 7.28 4.42 -0.13
C LYS A 76 6.68 3.76 1.10
N ALA A 77 7.50 3.54 2.12
CA ALA A 77 7.08 2.99 3.40
C ALA A 77 7.92 3.59 4.51
N TYR A 78 7.34 3.80 5.71
CA TYR A 78 8.12 4.26 6.87
C TYR A 78 8.93 5.55 6.62
N GLY A 79 8.42 6.45 5.77
CA GLY A 79 9.10 7.69 5.39
C GLY A 79 10.30 7.52 4.44
N GLN A 80 10.58 6.29 3.98
CA GLN A 80 11.70 5.98 3.09
C GLN A 80 11.21 5.42 1.74
N PRO A 81 11.89 5.76 0.63
CA PRO A 81 11.68 5.12 -0.66
C PRO A 81 12.53 3.86 -0.77
N TYR A 82 11.91 2.78 -1.24
CA TYR A 82 12.53 1.48 -1.46
C TYR A 82 12.36 1.05 -2.91
N VAL A 83 13.31 0.25 -3.36
CA VAL A 83 13.10 -0.70 -4.46
C VAL A 83 13.30 -2.11 -3.93
N PHE A 84 12.80 -3.10 -4.66
CA PHE A 84 13.10 -4.50 -4.37
C PHE A 84 14.09 -5.03 -5.40
N VAL A 85 15.20 -5.58 -4.92
CA VAL A 85 16.23 -6.22 -5.74
C VAL A 85 16.00 -7.72 -5.72
N PHE A 86 15.93 -8.35 -6.89
CA PHE A 86 15.86 -9.79 -7.02
C PHE A 86 17.26 -10.41 -7.07
N SER A 87 17.62 -11.15 -6.02
CA SER A 87 18.92 -11.82 -5.87
C SER A 87 18.93 -13.26 -6.39
N GLY A 88 17.87 -13.68 -7.10
CA GLY A 88 17.69 -15.06 -7.59
C GLY A 88 16.80 -15.92 -6.69
N THR A 89 16.91 -15.77 -5.36
CA THR A 89 16.12 -16.54 -4.39
C THR A 89 15.23 -15.67 -3.50
N THR A 90 15.49 -14.37 -3.48
CA THR A 90 14.87 -13.39 -2.57
C THR A 90 14.62 -12.08 -3.29
N TYR A 91 13.65 -11.34 -2.76
CA TYR A 91 13.43 -9.93 -3.03
C TYR A 91 13.87 -9.15 -1.80
N ASP A 92 14.97 -8.41 -1.98
CA ASP A 92 15.65 -7.66 -0.95
C ASP A 92 15.18 -6.20 -1.00
N PRO A 93 14.58 -5.65 0.07
CA PRO A 93 14.24 -4.24 0.11
C PRO A 93 15.51 -3.41 0.25
N VAL A 94 15.74 -2.50 -0.68
CA VAL A 94 16.87 -1.57 -0.64
C VAL A 94 16.35 -0.14 -0.60
N VAL A 95 16.78 0.60 0.42
CA VAL A 95 16.50 2.04 0.52
C VAL A 95 17.27 2.74 -0.58
N ILE A 96 16.60 3.65 -1.29
CA ILE A 96 17.24 4.43 -2.34
C ILE A 96 17.30 5.91 -1.99
N LYS A 97 18.24 6.62 -2.61
CA LYS A 97 18.21 8.09 -2.66
C LYS A 97 17.69 8.55 -4.02
N PRO A 98 16.41 8.92 -4.16
CA PRO A 98 15.89 9.43 -5.42
C PRO A 98 16.49 10.81 -5.74
N GLY A 99 16.79 11.03 -7.01
CA GLY A 99 17.22 12.30 -7.58
C GLY A 99 16.12 12.91 -8.45
N SER A 100 16.50 13.39 -9.63
CA SER A 100 15.56 13.97 -10.60
C SER A 100 14.48 12.98 -11.02
N VAL A 101 13.23 13.40 -10.94
CA VAL A 101 12.06 12.64 -11.38
C VAL A 101 11.64 13.12 -12.76
N SER A 102 11.42 12.17 -13.67
CA SER A 102 10.80 12.40 -14.98
C SER A 102 9.45 11.67 -15.05
N VAL A 103 8.74 11.83 -16.17
CA VAL A 103 7.39 11.28 -16.36
C VAL A 103 7.28 9.79 -16.00
N ASN A 104 8.23 8.96 -16.45
CA ASN A 104 8.16 7.50 -16.26
C ASN A 104 9.28 6.92 -15.37
N ARG A 105 10.35 7.68 -15.13
CA ARG A 105 11.54 7.18 -14.43
C ARG A 105 12.08 8.20 -13.44
N THR A 106 12.72 7.68 -12.40
CA THR A 106 13.39 8.47 -11.37
C THR A 106 14.85 8.08 -11.35
N VAL A 107 15.73 9.08 -11.40
CA VAL A 107 17.17 8.88 -11.20
C VAL A 107 17.40 8.40 -9.77
N VAL A 108 18.27 7.41 -9.59
CA VAL A 108 18.69 6.91 -8.29
C VAL A 108 20.13 7.33 -8.05
N LEU A 109 20.34 8.14 -7.01
CA LEU A 109 21.65 8.68 -6.64
C LEU A 109 22.45 7.73 -5.74
N ASP A 110 21.76 6.84 -5.02
CA ASP A 110 22.36 5.85 -4.13
C ASP A 110 21.39 4.67 -3.89
N GLY A 111 21.95 3.49 -3.59
CA GLY A 111 21.19 2.28 -3.22
C GLY A 111 20.89 1.29 -4.35
N VAL A 112 21.32 1.53 -5.60
CA VAL A 112 21.22 0.52 -6.67
C VAL A 112 22.49 0.48 -7.52
N THR A 113 22.79 -0.69 -8.10
CA THR A 113 23.89 -0.89 -9.04
C THR A 113 23.38 -1.31 -10.42
N ALA A 114 24.21 -1.16 -11.46
CA ALA A 114 23.80 -1.39 -12.85
C ALA A 114 23.47 -2.85 -13.17
N ASP A 115 23.95 -3.80 -12.37
CA ASP A 115 23.80 -5.23 -12.60
C ASP A 115 22.68 -5.90 -11.80
N GLU A 116 22.05 -5.14 -10.90
CA GLU A 116 20.92 -5.60 -10.11
C GLU A 116 19.65 -5.77 -10.93
N GLN A 117 18.79 -6.69 -10.52
CA GLN A 117 17.46 -6.89 -11.09
C GLN A 117 16.44 -6.19 -10.19
N ILE A 118 15.91 -5.05 -10.63
CA ILE A 118 14.94 -4.28 -9.86
C ILE A 118 13.53 -4.72 -10.22
N VAL A 119 12.68 -4.99 -9.24
CA VAL A 119 11.26 -5.31 -9.47
C VAL A 119 10.54 -4.10 -10.04
N VAL A 120 10.11 -4.18 -11.30
CA VAL A 120 9.42 -3.12 -12.05
C VAL A 120 7.92 -3.38 -12.22
N SER A 121 7.45 -4.57 -11.88
CA SER A 121 6.03 -4.96 -11.80
C SER A 121 5.82 -5.83 -10.57
N GLY A 122 4.70 -5.65 -9.85
CA GLY A 122 4.39 -6.43 -8.65
C GLY A 122 5.15 -6.01 -7.38
N ALA A 123 5.84 -4.86 -7.38
CA ALA A 123 6.59 -4.37 -6.21
C ALA A 123 5.72 -4.17 -4.95
N LEU A 124 4.47 -3.72 -5.12
CA LEU A 124 3.51 -3.63 -4.00
C LEU A 124 3.10 -4.99 -3.45
N SER A 125 3.03 -6.02 -4.30
CA SER A 125 2.72 -7.38 -3.87
C SER A 125 3.86 -7.96 -3.02
N ILE A 126 5.11 -7.71 -3.43
CA ILE A 126 6.29 -8.02 -2.61
C ILE A 126 6.26 -7.24 -1.31
N PHE A 127 5.95 -5.94 -1.35
CA PHE A 127 5.83 -5.14 -0.14
C PHE A 127 4.79 -5.73 0.82
N ALA A 128 3.58 -6.07 0.35
CA ALA A 128 2.56 -6.67 1.18
C ALA A 128 3.02 -8.01 1.81
N GLU A 129 3.70 -8.85 1.03
CA GLU A 129 4.30 -10.09 1.53
C GLU A 129 5.37 -9.83 2.60
N SER A 130 6.18 -8.77 2.43
CA SER A 130 7.22 -8.39 3.39
C SER A 130 6.65 -7.98 4.76
N GLN A 131 5.40 -7.52 4.80
CA GLN A 131 4.73 -7.13 6.04
C GLN A 131 4.20 -8.34 6.82
N LYS A 132 3.99 -9.50 6.17
CA LYS A 132 3.49 -10.72 6.85
C LYS A 132 4.53 -11.35 7.77
N ASN A 133 5.81 -11.24 7.41
CA ASN A 133 6.90 -11.98 8.07
C ASN A 133 7.36 -11.34 9.40
N LYS A 134 6.59 -10.38 9.93
CA LYS A 134 6.87 -9.66 11.18
C LYS A 134 5.76 -9.79 12.22
N ARG A 135 4.91 -10.82 12.10
CA ARG A 135 3.90 -11.16 13.10
C ARG A 135 4.51 -11.82 14.32
#